data_AF-A0A2D5Z3U1-F1
#
_entry.id   AF-A0A2D5Z3U1-F1
#
_cell.length_a   1.000
_cell.length_b   1.000
_cell.length_c   1.000
_cell.angle_alpha   90.00
_cell.angle_beta   90.00
_cell.angle_gamma   90.00
#
_symmetry.space_group_name_H-M   'P 1'
#
loop_
_entity.id
_entity.type
_entity.pdbx_description
1 polymer ?
#
loop_
_entity_poly.entity_id
_entity_poly.type
_entity_poly.pdbx_seq_one_letter_code
_entity_poly.pdbx_strand_id
1 'polypeptide(L)' 'MIDALKDDELVNRIGGRFRFTALVQHRMRELMDGARPLIERHGRNHLEVAIAEIVEGRIVPELLNAGDQS' A
#
# COMPACT_ATOMS: atom_id res chain seq x y z
N MET A 1 -5.55 7.67 -13.84
CA MET A 1 -5.93 6.80 -12.71
C MET A 1 -4.79 5.81 -12.53
N ILE A 2 -4.20 5.73 -11.33
CA ILE A 2 -3.03 4.88 -11.04
C ILE A 2 -3.28 3.46 -11.59
N ASP A 3 -2.38 2.94 -12.43
CA ASP A 3 -2.60 1.65 -13.11
C ASP A 3 -2.77 0.47 -12.14
N ALA A 4 -2.20 0.54 -10.93
CA ALA A 4 -2.45 -0.43 -9.87
C ALA A 4 -3.92 -0.56 -9.45
N LEU A 5 -4.76 0.45 -9.70
CA LEU A 5 -6.20 0.38 -9.48
C LEU A 5 -6.95 -0.36 -10.59
N LYS A 6 -6.28 -0.76 -11.68
CA LYS A 6 -6.86 -1.61 -12.74
C LYS A 6 -6.63 -3.10 -12.49
N ASP A 7 -5.73 -3.43 -11.56
CA ASP A 7 -5.46 -4.81 -11.16
C ASP A 7 -6.50 -5.26 -10.14
N ASP A 8 -7.54 -5.93 -10.63
CA ASP A 8 -8.63 -6.41 -9.80
C ASP A 8 -8.16 -7.52 -8.83
N GLU A 9 -7.08 -8.26 -9.10
CA GLU A 9 -6.58 -9.33 -8.22
C GLU A 9 -5.94 -8.75 -6.95
N LEU A 10 -5.02 -7.79 -7.11
CA LEU A 10 -4.40 -7.08 -6.00
C LEU A 10 -5.46 -6.38 -5.13
N VAL A 11 -6.39 -5.70 -5.81
CA VAL A 11 -7.49 -4.99 -5.17
C VAL A 11 -8.38 -5.96 -4.39
N ASN A 12 -8.73 -7.12 -4.95
CA ASN A 12 -9.54 -8.12 -4.27
C ASN A 12 -8.82 -8.71 -3.05
N ARG A 13 -7.51 -8.97 -3.14
CA ARG A 13 -6.70 -9.45 -2.01
C ARG A 13 -6.67 -8.45 -0.84
N ILE A 14 -6.71 -7.16 -1.13
CA ILE A 14 -6.72 -6.07 -0.13
C ILE A 14 -8.14 -5.75 0.38
N GLY A 15 -9.17 -6.43 -0.17
CA GLY A 15 -10.57 -6.27 0.23
C GLY A 15 -11.29 -5.11 -0.46
N GLY A 16 -10.88 -4.79 -1.69
CA GLY A 16 -11.56 -3.86 -2.60
C GLY A 16 -10.89 -2.49 -2.74
N ARG A 17 -11.36 -1.72 -3.74
CA ARG A 17 -10.77 -0.42 -4.14
C ARG A 17 -10.77 0.60 -3.02
N PHE A 18 -11.82 0.60 -2.20
CA PHE A 18 -11.93 1.49 -1.04
C PHE A 18 -10.80 1.23 -0.03
N ARG A 19 -10.60 -0.04 0.35
CA ARG A 19 -9.56 -0.41 1.32
C ARG A 19 -8.17 -0.18 0.78
N PHE A 20 -7.94 -0.48 -0.50
CA PHE A 20 -6.69 -0.13 -1.18
C PHE A 20 -6.41 1.38 -1.10
N THR A 21 -7.41 2.20 -1.42
CA THR A 21 -7.26 3.66 -1.40
C THR A 21 -6.99 4.17 0.02
N ALA A 22 -7.70 3.64 1.03
CA ALA A 22 -7.47 3.97 2.42
C ALA A 22 -6.05 3.59 2.89
N LEU A 23 -5.57 2.40 2.50
CA LEU A 23 -4.22 1.92 2.83
C LEU A 23 -3.13 2.81 2.20
N VAL A 24 -3.29 3.16 0.91
CA VAL A 24 -2.39 4.10 0.21
C VAL A 24 -2.36 5.45 0.92
N GLN A 25 -3.52 6.00 1.28
CA GLN A 25 -3.60 7.31 1.96
C GLN A 25 -2.96 7.27 3.35
N HIS A 26 -3.19 6.20 4.11
CA HIS A 26 -2.59 6.01 5.42
C HIS A 26 -1.07 5.96 5.31
N ARG A 27 -0.54 5.09 4.43
CA ARG A 27 0.90 4.95 4.23
C ARG A 27 1.55 6.24 3.71
N MET A 28 0.88 6.93 2.80
CA MET A 28 1.36 8.21 2.30
C MET A 28 1.52 9.23 3.44
N ARG A 29 0.62 9.25 4.43
CA ARG A 29 0.74 10.10 5.62
C ARG A 29 1.96 9.73 6.47
N GLU A 30 2.19 8.44 6.74
CA GLU A 30 3.38 8.01 7.47
C GLU A 30 4.68 8.50 6.80
N LEU A 31 4.76 8.39 5.47
CA LEU A 31 5.91 8.89 4.70
C LEU A 31 6.07 10.41 4.80
N MET A 32 4.95 11.16 4.82
CA MET A 32 4.96 12.61 5.06
C MET A 32 5.45 12.97 6.47
N ASP A 33 5.12 12.13 7.45
CA ASP A 33 5.53 12.30 8.85
C ASP A 33 6.97 11.82 9.12
N GLY A 34 7.69 11.38 8.08
CA GLY A 34 9.11 11.03 8.13
C GLY A 34 9.40 9.54 8.26
N ALA A 35 8.41 8.66 8.10
CA ALA A 35 8.64 7.22 8.06
C ALA A 35 9.58 6.86 6.90
N ARG A 36 10.44 5.87 7.12
CA ARG A 36 11.38 5.40 6.10
C ARG A 36 10.62 4.63 5.00
N PRO A 37 10.86 4.91 3.71
CA PRO A 37 10.42 4.05 2.61
C PRO A 37 10.99 2.63 2.76
N LEU A 38 10.15 1.63 2.49
CA LEU A 38 10.51 0.20 2.47
C LEU A 38 11.07 -0.24 1.12
N ILE A 39 11.02 0.64 0.12
CA ILE A 39 11.58 0.46 -1.21
C ILE A 39 12.45 1.66 -1.57
N GLU A 40 13.30 1.48 -2.59
CA GLU A 40 14.11 2.57 -3.12
C GLU A 40 13.24 3.63 -3.80
N ARG A 41 13.50 4.89 -3.44
CA ARG A 41 12.63 6.00 -3.85
C ARG A 41 12.78 6.35 -5.33
N HIS A 42 13.97 6.23 -5.93
CA HIS A 42 14.24 6.56 -7.35
C HIS A 42 13.54 7.84 -7.87
N GLY A 43 13.45 8.90 -7.05
CA GLY A 43 12.77 10.15 -7.41
C GLY A 43 11.23 10.16 -7.27
N ARG A 44 10.61 9.06 -6.85
CA ARG A 44 9.17 8.92 -6.61
C ARG A 44 8.67 9.80 -5.46
N ASN A 45 7.47 10.34 -5.60
CA ASN A 45 6.76 11.05 -4.54
C ASN A 45 6.15 10.06 -3.51
N HIS A 46 5.61 10.56 -2.38
CA HIS A 46 5.09 9.68 -1.32
C HIS A 46 3.93 8.80 -1.77
N LEU A 47 3.08 9.28 -2.68
CA LEU A 47 1.96 8.51 -3.22
C LEU A 47 2.48 7.33 -4.03
N GLU A 48 3.42 7.58 -4.93
CA GLU A 48 4.05 6.56 -5.78
C GLU A 48 4.82 5.52 -4.96
N VAL A 49 5.53 5.95 -3.90
CA VAL A 49 6.20 5.04 -2.97
C VAL A 49 5.18 4.16 -2.25
N ALA A 50 4.13 4.76 -1.66
CA ALA A 50 3.10 4.00 -0.94
C ALA A 50 2.43 2.94 -1.82
N ILE A 51 2.09 3.29 -3.08
CA ILE A 51 1.51 2.35 -4.04
C ILE A 51 2.48 1.20 -4.32
N ALA A 52 3.74 1.51 -4.59
CA ALA A 52 4.74 0.48 -4.91
C ALA A 52 5.02 -0.44 -3.72
N GLU A 53 5.09 0.07 -2.49
CA GLU A 53 5.23 -0.76 -1.28
C GLU A 53 4.04 -1.73 -1.12
N ILE A 54 2.82 -1.30 -1.42
CA ILE A 54 1.62 -2.15 -1.34
C ILE A 54 1.59 -3.18 -2.48
N VAL A 55 1.93 -2.78 -3.71
CA VAL A 55 1.98 -3.67 -4.88
C VAL A 55 3.05 -4.75 -4.70
N GLU A 56 4.23 -4.40 -4.18
CA GLU A 56 5.31 -5.35 -3.84
C GLU A 56 5.01 -6.20 -2.59
N GLY A 57 3.87 -5.98 -1.93
CA GLY A 57 3.47 -6.73 -0.74
C GLY A 57 4.30 -6.43 0.51
N ARG A 58 5.02 -5.30 0.53
CA ARG A 58 5.76 -4.82 1.72
C ARG A 58 4.82 -4.30 2.80
N ILE A 59 3.61 -3.88 2.41
CA ILE A 59 2.57 -3.33 3.29
C ILE A 59 1.26 -4.02 2.96
N VAL A 60 0.60 -4.52 3.99
CA VAL A 60 -0.72 -5.16 3.91
C VAL A 60 -1.64 -4.60 4.99
N PRO A 61 -2.97 -4.59 4.79
CA PRO A 61 -3.91 -4.23 5.84
C PRO A 61 -3.76 -5.14 7.05
N GLU A 62 -3.84 -4.60 8.27
CA GLU A 62 -3.74 -5.36 9.52
C GLU A 62 -4.74 -6.51 9.61
N LEU A 63 -5.92 -6.39 8.98
CA LEU A 63 -6.92 -7.46 8.95
C LEU A 63 -6.40 -8.75 8.28
N LEU A 64 -5.41 -8.66 7.39
CA LEU A 64 -4.76 -9.84 6.80
C LEU A 64 -3.72 -10.47 7.75
N ASN A 65 -3.22 -9.72 8.74
CA ASN A 65 -2.25 -10.20 9.72
C ASN A 65 -2.91 -10.98 10.88
N ALA A 66 -4.23 -10.92 11.02
CA ALA A 66 -4.98 -11.59 12.09
C ALA A 66 -5.08 -13.13 11.93
N GLY A 67 -4.52 -13.70 10.86
CA GLY A 67 -4.55 -15.14 10.56
C GLY A 67 -3.30 -15.94 10.96
N ASP A 68 -2.22 -15.29 11.42
CA ASP A 68 -0.90 -15.93 11.62
C ASP A 68 -0.44 -15.93 13.10
N GLN A 69 -1.41 -16.01 14.03
CA GLN A 69 -1.14 -16.30 15.44
C GLN A 69 -1.84 -17.60 15.83
N SER A 70 -1.26 -18.75 15.44
CA SER A 70 -1.59 -20.08 15.94
C SER A 70 -0.36 -20.96 15.98
#